data_AF-A0A1Q5TDZ6-F1
#
_entry.id   AF-A0A1Q5TDZ6-F1
#
_cell.length_a   1.000
_cell.length_b   1.000
_cell.length_c   1.000
_cell.angle_alpha   90.00
_cell.angle_beta   90.00
_cell.angle_gamma   90.00
#
_symmetry.space_group_name_H-M   'P 1'
#
loop_
_entity.id
_entity.type
_entity.pdbx_description
1 polymer ?
#
loop_
_entity_poly.entity_id
_entity_poly.type
_entity_poly.pdbx_seq_one_letter_code
_entity_poly.pdbx_strand_id
1 'polypeptide(L)'
;MPHNTSAIDRHDSQFKNNRLRPYLKNNAWSGPIFNVRLSLCPSYVPILMTNEQHIYAGVSIGTTGDFVSRVVIAVRDDTYLLDLLEHEFATPATFPMTHEHIVSRLKKYSDEHSEKILGVALSRSLHERIPALCPQLWAELDIIPIVLVEEPDADATAEAMTKLHFQQKPIDEQAESLSRKCVR
;
A
#
# COMPACT_ATOMS: atom_id res chain seq x y z
N MET A 1 -19.22 -27.26 -9.60
CA MET A 1 -18.08 -26.70 -10.35
C MET A 1 -17.14 -26.07 -9.32
N PRO A 2 -15.94 -26.62 -9.07
CA PRO A 2 -15.08 -26.08 -8.02
C PRO A 2 -14.38 -24.78 -8.48
N HIS A 3 -14.40 -23.78 -7.61
CA HIS A 3 -13.75 -22.48 -7.81
C HIS A 3 -12.24 -22.62 -7.61
N ASN A 4 -11.48 -22.34 -8.66
CA ASN A 4 -10.02 -22.36 -8.64
C ASN A 4 -9.51 -21.14 -7.87
N THR A 5 -9.13 -21.32 -6.61
CA THR A 5 -8.47 -20.32 -5.78
C THR A 5 -7.00 -20.36 -6.12
N SER A 6 -6.54 -19.45 -6.99
CA SER A 6 -5.11 -19.27 -7.23
C SER A 6 -4.46 -18.83 -5.91
N ALA A 7 -3.62 -19.70 -5.35
CA ALA A 7 -2.85 -19.43 -4.15
C ALA A 7 -2.02 -18.15 -4.35
N ILE A 8 -2.11 -17.25 -3.36
CA ILE A 8 -1.29 -16.04 -3.27
C ILE A 8 0.12 -16.52 -2.96
N ASP A 9 1.06 -16.33 -3.90
CA ASP A 9 2.46 -16.62 -3.64
C ASP A 9 3.07 -15.46 -2.84
N ARG A 10 3.44 -15.76 -1.59
CA ARG A 10 4.07 -14.80 -0.69
C ARG A 10 5.56 -14.77 -0.99
N HIS A 11 6.04 -13.73 -1.65
CA HIS A 11 7.47 -13.49 -1.74
C HIS A 11 7.93 -12.53 -0.65
N ASP A 12 8.61 -13.08 0.37
CA ASP A 12 9.41 -12.28 1.29
C ASP A 12 10.49 -11.53 0.50
N SER A 13 10.60 -10.23 0.73
CA SER A 13 11.66 -9.42 0.13
C SER A 13 13.04 -10.04 0.42
N GLN A 14 13.85 -10.22 -0.62
CA GLN A 14 15.23 -10.70 -0.48
C GLN A 14 16.06 -9.82 0.47
N PHE A 15 15.65 -8.55 0.63
CA PHE A 15 16.24 -7.60 1.57
C PHE A 15 16.02 -8.00 3.05
N LYS A 16 14.81 -8.45 3.43
CA LYS A 16 14.52 -9.00 4.77
C LYS A 16 15.38 -10.25 5.03
N ASN A 17 15.47 -11.13 4.04
CA ASN A 17 16.16 -12.42 4.18
C ASN A 17 17.68 -12.30 4.40
N ASN A 18 18.35 -11.38 3.69
CA ASN A 18 19.81 -11.25 3.79
C ASN A 18 20.27 -10.43 5.00
N ARG A 19 19.47 -9.47 5.49
CA ARG A 19 19.91 -8.56 6.57
C ARG A 19 19.54 -9.04 7.96
N LEU A 20 18.45 -9.80 8.13
CA LEU A 20 17.92 -10.18 9.45
C LEU A 20 18.46 -11.50 10.01
N ARG A 21 18.93 -12.42 9.14
CA ARG A 21 19.49 -13.72 9.54
C ARG A 21 20.60 -13.66 10.60
N PRO A 22 21.58 -12.74 10.53
CA PRO A 22 22.62 -12.68 11.56
C PRO A 22 22.11 -12.17 12.92
N TYR A 23 21.05 -11.37 12.96
CA TYR A 23 20.50 -10.79 14.20
C TYR A 23 19.51 -11.73 14.90
N LEU A 24 18.81 -12.59 14.16
CA LEU A 24 17.92 -13.61 14.70
C LEU A 24 18.67 -14.74 15.43
N LYS A 25 19.90 -15.07 15.02
CA LYS A 25 20.69 -16.14 15.67
C LYS A 25 21.19 -15.77 17.08
N ASN A 26 21.33 -14.48 17.38
CA ASN A 26 22.04 -14.02 18.57
C ASN A 26 21.13 -13.36 19.62
N ASN A 27 19.80 -13.33 19.44
CA ASN A 27 18.86 -12.59 20.32
C ASN A 27 19.34 -11.16 20.65
N ALA A 28 20.13 -10.54 19.77
CA ALA A 28 20.82 -9.28 20.02
C ALA A 28 19.98 -8.06 19.60
N TRP A 29 18.70 -8.28 19.26
CA TRP A 29 17.82 -7.22 18.83
C TRP A 29 17.17 -6.54 20.04
N SER A 30 17.69 -5.37 20.40
CA SER A 30 17.03 -4.42 21.31
C SER A 30 16.16 -3.48 20.49
N GLY A 31 15.06 -4.00 19.94
CA GLY A 31 13.95 -3.17 19.49
C GLY A 31 13.37 -2.34 20.66
N PRO A 32 12.52 -1.34 20.39
CA PRO A 32 11.93 -0.52 21.44
C PRO A 32 11.25 -1.41 22.48
N ILE A 33 11.67 -1.21 23.74
CA ILE A 33 11.27 -2.01 24.89
C ILE A 33 9.85 -1.62 25.29
N PHE A 34 8.85 -2.45 25.01
CA PHE A 34 7.56 -2.36 25.68
C PHE A 34 7.52 -3.35 26.86
N ASN A 35 8.17 -2.94 27.96
CA ASN A 35 8.02 -3.61 29.25
C ASN A 35 6.81 -2.98 29.95
N VAL A 36 5.61 -3.50 29.72
CA VAL A 36 4.43 -3.11 30.52
C VAL A 36 4.38 -4.02 31.74
N ARG A 37 4.94 -3.53 32.85
CA ARG A 37 4.72 -4.10 34.17
C ARG A 37 3.29 -3.79 34.58
N LEU A 38 2.41 -4.78 34.45
CA LEU A 38 1.03 -4.74 34.93
C LEU A 38 0.99 -4.47 36.44
N SER A 39 0.58 -3.27 36.84
CA SER A 39 0.03 -3.02 38.18
C SER A 39 -1.49 -2.88 38.04
N LEU A 40 -2.21 -3.83 38.64
CA LEU A 40 -3.67 -3.92 38.62
C LEU A 40 -4.33 -2.69 39.25
N CYS A 41 -5.33 -2.13 38.55
CA CYS A 41 -6.45 -1.38 39.12
C CYS A 41 -7.74 -1.88 38.44
N PRO A 42 -8.74 -2.37 39.17
CA PRO A 42 -9.97 -2.88 38.58
C PRO A 42 -11.04 -1.78 38.60
N SER A 43 -11.38 -1.20 37.45
CA SER A 43 -12.71 -0.62 37.13
C SER A 43 -12.68 0.43 36.01
N TYR A 44 -11.99 0.21 34.90
CA TYR A 44 -12.28 0.97 33.68
C TYR A 44 -12.20 0.03 32.48
N VAL A 45 -13.22 0.13 31.62
CA VAL A 45 -13.40 -0.62 30.37
C VAL A 45 -12.08 -0.61 29.59
N PRO A 46 -11.58 -1.77 29.09
CA PRO A 46 -10.38 -1.76 28.29
C PRO A 46 -10.74 -1.13 26.95
N ILE A 47 -10.47 0.17 26.81
CA ILE A 47 -10.11 0.70 25.50
C ILE A 47 -8.83 -0.04 25.17
N LEU A 48 -8.97 -1.09 24.35
CA LEU A 48 -7.84 -1.79 23.75
C LEU A 48 -6.90 -0.71 23.24
N MET A 49 -5.74 -0.58 23.88
CA MET A 49 -4.58 0.10 23.32
C MET A 49 -4.15 -0.73 22.11
N THR A 50 -4.90 -0.61 21.02
CA THR A 50 -4.36 -0.92 19.69
C THR A 50 -3.18 0.01 19.54
N ASN A 51 -1.98 -0.51 19.37
CA ASN A 51 -0.89 0.29 18.80
C ASN A 51 -1.49 1.01 17.60
N GLU A 52 -1.49 2.35 17.60
CA GLU A 52 -1.94 3.14 16.46
C GLU A 52 -0.92 2.95 15.33
N GLN A 53 -0.94 1.79 14.69
CA GLN A 53 -0.18 1.55 13.47
C GLN A 53 -0.90 2.28 12.36
N HIS A 54 -0.32 3.41 11.95
CA HIS A 54 -0.82 4.17 10.82
C HIS A 54 -0.54 3.38 9.54
N ILE A 55 -1.58 2.81 8.95
CA ILE A 55 -1.46 2.05 7.71
C ILE A 55 -1.79 2.96 6.53
N TYR A 56 -0.91 2.95 5.54
CA TYR A 56 -1.06 3.68 4.29
C TYR A 56 -0.88 2.74 3.11
N ALA A 57 -1.46 3.10 1.98
CA ALA A 57 -1.27 2.36 0.74
C ALA A 57 -0.88 3.26 -0.42
N GLY A 58 -0.26 2.68 -1.43
CA GLY A 58 0.04 3.32 -2.72
C GLY A 58 -0.43 2.42 -3.85
N VAL A 59 -1.11 2.99 -4.85
CA VAL A 59 -1.65 2.23 -5.98
C VAL A 59 -0.97 2.65 -7.28
N SER A 60 -0.48 1.66 -8.02
CA SER A 60 -0.05 1.84 -9.41
C SER A 60 -0.73 0.83 -10.32
N ILE A 61 -0.90 1.21 -11.59
CA ILE A 61 -1.53 0.39 -12.62
C ILE A 61 -0.63 0.26 -13.85
N GLY A 62 -0.64 -0.91 -14.46
CA GLY A 62 0.02 -1.20 -15.71
C GLY A 62 -1.03 -1.11 -16.80
N THR A 63 -0.84 -0.19 -17.74
CA THR A 63 -1.79 0.05 -18.83
C THR A 63 -1.21 -0.37 -20.17
N THR A 64 -2.03 -1.03 -20.97
CA THR A 64 -1.77 -1.29 -22.39
C THR A 64 -2.88 -0.62 -23.20
N GLY A 65 -2.63 0.59 -23.70
CA GLY A 65 -3.65 1.42 -24.35
C GLY A 65 -4.71 1.88 -23.34
N ASP A 66 -5.98 1.60 -23.65
CA ASP A 66 -7.14 1.96 -22.81
C ASP A 66 -7.51 0.88 -21.79
N PHE A 67 -6.69 -0.18 -21.70
CA PHE A 67 -6.92 -1.29 -20.79
C PHE A 67 -5.85 -1.40 -19.72
N VAL A 68 -6.25 -1.95 -18.58
CA VAL A 68 -5.37 -2.24 -17.44
C VAL A 68 -4.99 -3.72 -17.48
N SER A 69 -3.70 -4.00 -17.58
CA SER A 69 -3.15 -5.35 -17.52
C SER A 69 -2.86 -5.79 -16.10
N ARG A 70 -2.41 -4.87 -15.24
CA ARG A 70 -2.00 -5.18 -13.86
C ARG A 70 -2.33 -4.04 -12.91
N VAL A 71 -2.65 -4.40 -11.68
CA VAL A 71 -2.81 -3.49 -10.54
C VAL A 71 -1.87 -3.93 -9.44
N VAL A 72 -1.17 -2.97 -8.84
CA VAL A 72 -0.36 -3.22 -7.65
C VAL A 72 -0.71 -2.22 -6.57
N ILE A 73 -0.98 -2.74 -5.37
CA ILE A 73 -1.24 -1.96 -4.16
C ILE A 73 -0.14 -2.29 -3.14
N ALA A 74 0.68 -1.31 -2.80
CA ALA A 74 1.70 -1.44 -1.76
C ALA A 74 1.15 -0.91 -0.45
N VAL A 75 1.01 -1.76 0.57
CA VAL A 75 0.54 -1.41 1.91
C VAL A 75 1.72 -1.29 2.86
N ARG A 76 1.79 -0.20 3.61
CA ARG A 76 2.91 0.12 4.49
C ARG A 76 2.44 0.73 5.81
N ASP A 77 3.27 0.63 6.83
CA ASP A 77 3.22 1.52 7.98
C ASP A 77 4.23 2.67 7.82
N ASP A 78 4.39 3.49 8.87
CA ASP A 78 5.34 4.60 8.91
C ASP A 78 6.78 4.21 8.55
N THR A 79 7.19 2.97 8.81
CA THR A 79 8.57 2.49 8.71
C THR A 79 8.78 1.44 7.61
N TYR A 80 7.83 0.53 7.41
CA TYR A 80 8.01 -0.70 6.65
C TYR A 80 6.92 -0.90 5.60
N LEU A 81 7.33 -1.43 4.45
CA LEU A 81 6.41 -2.10 3.54
C LEU A 81 5.91 -3.39 4.22
N LEU A 82 4.59 -3.47 4.39
CA LEU A 82 3.93 -4.61 5.03
C LEU A 82 3.59 -5.66 3.99
N ASP A 83 2.86 -5.25 2.95
CA ASP A 83 2.35 -6.15 1.92
C ASP A 83 2.34 -5.51 0.53
N LEU A 84 2.36 -6.38 -0.48
CA LEU A 84 2.22 -6.02 -1.88
C LEU A 84 1.09 -6.85 -2.49
N LEU A 85 -0.04 -6.22 -2.78
CA LEU A 85 -1.20 -6.86 -3.38
C LEU A 85 -1.12 -6.69 -4.90
N GLU A 86 -0.75 -7.77 -5.57
CA GLU A 86 -0.63 -7.79 -7.03
C GLU A 86 -1.80 -8.52 -7.66
N HIS A 87 -2.33 -7.95 -8.73
CA HIS A 87 -3.32 -8.61 -9.54
C HIS A 87 -3.06 -8.36 -11.03
N GLU A 88 -2.82 -9.43 -11.77
CA GLU A 88 -2.74 -9.43 -13.22
C GLU A 88 -4.08 -9.92 -13.79
N PHE A 89 -4.63 -9.14 -14.72
CA PHE A 89 -5.89 -9.49 -15.37
C PHE A 89 -5.62 -10.42 -16.54
N ALA A 90 -6.22 -11.61 -16.54
CA ALA A 90 -6.11 -12.58 -17.64
C ALA A 90 -6.63 -12.01 -18.97
N THR A 91 -7.62 -11.11 -18.91
CA THR A 91 -8.11 -10.30 -20.01
C THR A 91 -7.98 -8.83 -19.63
N PRO A 92 -7.47 -7.94 -20.50
CA PRO A 92 -7.27 -6.53 -20.15
C PRO A 92 -8.55 -5.90 -19.60
N ALA A 93 -8.49 -5.37 -18.37
CA ALA A 93 -9.64 -4.80 -17.68
C ALA A 93 -9.90 -3.36 -18.12
N THR A 94 -11.17 -2.94 -18.07
CA THR A 94 -11.53 -1.53 -18.26
C THR A 94 -11.32 -0.74 -16.97
N PHE A 95 -11.14 0.58 -17.08
CA PHE A 95 -10.97 1.45 -15.91
C PHE A 95 -12.07 1.29 -14.82
N PRO A 96 -13.37 1.15 -15.16
CA PRO A 96 -14.41 0.88 -14.14
C PRO A 96 -14.25 -0.46 -13.42
N MET A 97 -13.83 -1.52 -14.12
CA MET A 97 -13.58 -2.81 -13.48
C MET A 97 -12.35 -2.76 -12.57
N THR A 98 -11.30 -2.05 -12.99
CA THR A 98 -10.09 -1.82 -12.19
C THR A 98 -10.40 -1.04 -10.93
N HIS A 99 -11.24 -0.03 -11.04
CA HIS A 99 -11.74 0.77 -9.92
C HIS A 99 -12.43 -0.08 -8.84
N GLU A 100 -13.44 -0.86 -9.24
CA GLU A 100 -14.15 -1.76 -8.32
C GLU A 100 -13.18 -2.77 -7.70
N HIS A 101 -12.21 -3.27 -8.47
CA HIS A 101 -11.19 -4.18 -7.99
C HIS A 101 -10.32 -3.55 -6.89
N ILE A 102 -9.86 -2.30 -7.07
CA ILE A 102 -9.02 -1.60 -6.07
C ILE A 102 -9.78 -1.43 -4.76
N VAL A 103 -11.03 -0.94 -4.82
CA VAL A 103 -11.88 -0.73 -3.63
C VAL A 103 -12.13 -2.06 -2.91
N SER A 104 -12.48 -3.11 -3.67
CA SER A 104 -12.69 -4.45 -3.12
C SER A 104 -11.44 -5.01 -2.44
N ARG A 105 -10.26 -4.80 -3.02
CA ARG A 105 -8.97 -5.26 -2.45
C ARG A 105 -8.62 -4.54 -1.17
N LEU A 106 -8.77 -3.22 -1.12
CA LEU A 106 -8.49 -2.43 0.08
C LEU A 106 -9.45 -2.78 1.22
N LYS A 107 -10.74 -2.94 0.91
CA LYS A 107 -11.74 -3.39 1.87
C LYS A 107 -11.39 -4.76 2.44
N LYS A 108 -11.14 -5.72 1.56
CA LYS A 108 -10.77 -7.09 1.94
C LYS A 108 -9.51 -7.10 2.81
N TYR A 109 -8.51 -6.30 2.47
CA TYR A 109 -7.30 -6.17 3.28
C TYR A 109 -7.61 -5.69 4.70
N SER A 110 -8.41 -4.62 4.82
CA SER A 110 -8.82 -4.07 6.11
C SER A 110 -9.60 -5.09 6.95
N ASP A 111 -10.53 -5.83 6.33
CA ASP A 111 -11.31 -6.87 6.99
C ASP A 111 -10.44 -8.05 7.46
N GLU A 112 -9.50 -8.52 6.62
CA GLU A 112 -8.64 -9.66 6.92
C GLU A 112 -7.61 -9.36 8.01
N HIS A 113 -7.07 -8.14 8.06
CA HIS A 113 -6.04 -7.74 9.02
C HIS A 113 -6.61 -7.03 10.26
N SER A 114 -7.90 -6.69 10.26
CA SER A 114 -8.52 -5.85 11.30
C SER A 114 -7.79 -4.52 11.50
N GLU A 115 -7.25 -3.97 10.41
CA GLU A 115 -6.45 -2.74 10.38
C GLU A 115 -7.17 -1.69 9.53
N LYS A 116 -7.14 -0.43 9.98
CA LYS A 116 -7.70 0.69 9.22
C LYS A 116 -6.60 1.32 8.35
N ILE A 117 -6.82 1.34 7.04
CA ILE A 117 -5.99 2.11 6.11
C ILE A 117 -6.41 3.58 6.22
N LEU A 118 -5.49 4.46 6.60
CA LEU A 118 -5.79 5.88 6.81
C LEU A 118 -5.75 6.66 5.49
N GLY A 119 -4.85 6.30 4.59
CA GLY A 119 -4.68 7.03 3.33
C GLY A 119 -4.13 6.19 2.20
N VAL A 120 -4.53 6.54 0.98
CA VAL A 120 -4.08 5.90 -0.25
C VAL A 120 -3.48 6.95 -1.17
N ALA A 121 -2.20 6.79 -1.51
CA ALA A 121 -1.54 7.61 -2.53
C ALA A 121 -1.79 7.07 -3.93
N LEU A 122 -2.14 7.99 -4.83
CA LEU A 122 -2.39 7.75 -6.24
C LEU A 122 -1.54 8.72 -7.06
N SER A 123 -1.12 8.31 -8.25
CA SER A 123 -0.55 9.26 -9.21
C SER A 123 -1.64 10.13 -9.83
N ARG A 124 -1.30 11.37 -10.23
CA ARG A 124 -2.25 12.23 -10.98
C ARG A 124 -2.75 11.54 -12.25
N SER A 125 -1.84 10.86 -12.96
CA SER A 125 -2.15 10.10 -14.17
C SER A 125 -3.19 8.99 -13.94
N LEU A 126 -3.15 8.32 -12.78
CA LEU A 126 -4.15 7.32 -12.38
C LEU A 126 -5.50 7.99 -12.05
N HIS A 127 -5.47 9.10 -11.29
CA HIS A 127 -6.67 9.84 -10.95
C HIS A 127 -7.43 10.36 -12.18
N GLU A 128 -6.71 10.86 -13.19
CA GLU A 128 -7.31 11.34 -14.44
C GLU A 128 -8.01 10.22 -15.23
N ARG A 129 -7.49 8.99 -15.17
CA ARG A 129 -8.09 7.82 -15.82
C ARG A 129 -9.27 7.24 -15.02
N ILE A 130 -9.22 7.34 -13.69
CA ILE A 130 -10.22 6.77 -12.78
C ILE A 130 -10.67 7.83 -11.75
N PRO A 131 -11.37 8.90 -12.17
CA PRO A 131 -11.73 10.00 -11.28
C PRO A 131 -12.71 9.58 -10.18
N ALA A 132 -13.49 8.52 -10.41
CA ALA A 132 -14.44 7.97 -9.45
C ALA A 132 -13.78 7.28 -8.23
N LEU A 133 -12.49 6.95 -8.30
CA LEU A 133 -11.81 6.20 -7.25
C LEU A 133 -11.72 6.99 -5.93
N CYS A 134 -11.29 8.25 -5.99
CA CYS A 134 -11.12 9.09 -4.80
C CYS A 134 -12.41 9.27 -3.98
N PRO A 135 -13.56 9.66 -4.57
CA PRO A 135 -14.79 9.80 -3.80
C PRO A 135 -15.27 8.45 -3.22
N GLN A 136 -15.06 7.33 -3.91
CA GLN A 136 -15.42 6.01 -3.36
C GLN A 136 -14.54 5.59 -2.19
N LEU A 137 -13.22 5.82 -2.27
CA LEU A 137 -12.31 5.53 -1.16
C LEU A 137 -12.75 6.24 0.13
N TRP A 138 -13.18 7.50 0.00
CA TRP A 138 -13.73 8.26 1.12
C TRP A 138 -15.09 7.73 1.57
N ALA A 139 -16.04 7.58 0.64
CA ALA A 139 -17.42 7.27 0.97
C ALA A 139 -17.64 5.84 1.48
N GLU A 140 -16.89 4.86 0.97
CA GLU A 140 -17.09 3.45 1.28
C GLU A 140 -16.14 2.93 2.35
N LEU A 141 -14.90 3.44 2.38
CA LEU A 141 -13.83 2.89 3.21
C LEU A 141 -13.30 3.86 4.27
N ASP A 142 -13.76 5.13 4.27
CA ASP A 142 -13.22 6.19 5.14
C ASP A 142 -11.69 6.33 5.00
N ILE A 143 -11.19 6.19 3.76
CA ILE A 143 -9.79 6.32 3.38
C ILE A 143 -9.56 7.67 2.73
N ILE A 144 -8.51 8.39 3.16
CA ILE A 144 -8.13 9.68 2.57
C ILE A 144 -7.36 9.45 1.26
N PRO A 145 -7.90 9.86 0.09
CA PRO A 145 -7.14 9.79 -1.16
C PRO A 145 -6.10 10.92 -1.22
N ILE A 146 -4.85 10.57 -1.53
CA ILE A 146 -3.72 11.51 -1.67
C ILE A 146 -3.24 11.47 -3.11
N VAL A 147 -3.68 12.44 -3.93
CA VAL A 147 -3.29 12.52 -5.34
C VAL A 147 -1.95 13.26 -5.44
N LEU A 148 -0.94 12.57 -5.97
CA LEU A 148 0.41 13.08 -6.10
C LEU A 148 0.64 13.63 -7.50
N VAL A 149 1.05 14.89 -7.54
CA VAL A 149 1.35 15.62 -8.77
C VAL A 149 2.72 15.17 -9.31
N GLU A 150 2.75 14.82 -10.60
CA GLU A 150 3.97 14.45 -11.34
C GLU A 150 4.54 15.63 -12.17
N GLU A 151 4.14 16.87 -11.87
CA GLU A 151 4.58 18.04 -12.64
C GLU A 151 5.96 18.52 -12.18
N PRO A 152 6.81 18.94 -13.13
CA PRO A 152 8.08 19.59 -12.80
C PRO A 152 7.79 21.01 -12.31
N ASP A 153 8.34 21.38 -11.15
CA ASP A 153 8.54 22.80 -10.89
C ASP A 153 9.56 23.34 -11.92
N ALA A 154 9.48 24.64 -12.21
CA ALA A 154 10.21 25.29 -13.31
C ALA A 154 11.76 25.21 -13.23
N ASP A 155 12.33 24.64 -12.16
CA ASP A 155 13.75 24.32 -12.01
C ASP A 155 14.07 22.92 -12.62
N ALA A 156 13.97 22.88 -13.94
CA ALA A 156 13.64 21.73 -14.78
C ALA A 156 14.69 20.60 -14.98
N THR A 157 15.76 20.47 -14.18
CA THR A 157 16.79 19.43 -14.45
C THR A 157 16.75 18.24 -13.50
N ALA A 158 16.71 18.44 -12.18
CA ALA A 158 16.70 17.33 -11.22
C ALA A 158 15.33 16.61 -11.16
N GLU A 159 14.24 17.35 -11.32
CA GLU A 159 12.88 16.80 -11.19
C GLU A 159 12.38 16.13 -12.47
N ALA A 160 12.79 16.61 -13.65
CA ALA A 160 12.57 15.92 -14.91
C ALA A 160 13.25 14.54 -14.92
N MET A 161 14.48 14.46 -14.39
CA MET A 161 15.16 13.19 -14.16
C MET A 161 14.40 12.31 -13.15
N THR A 162 13.84 12.89 -12.10
CA THR A 162 13.05 12.18 -11.08
C THR A 162 11.75 11.61 -11.65
N LYS A 163 11.06 12.34 -12.55
CA LYS A 163 9.87 11.87 -13.25
C LYS A 163 10.18 10.73 -14.22
N LEU A 164 11.21 10.90 -15.05
CA LEU A 164 11.68 9.83 -15.94
C LEU A 164 12.05 8.59 -15.13
N HIS A 165 12.74 8.79 -14.01
CA HIS A 165 13.08 7.71 -13.10
C HIS A 165 11.84 7.04 -12.51
N PHE A 166 10.80 7.79 -12.12
CA PHE A 166 9.53 7.22 -11.64
C PHE A 166 8.81 6.41 -12.72
N GLN A 167 8.73 6.92 -13.95
CA GLN A 167 8.07 6.24 -15.07
C GLN A 167 8.82 5.00 -15.54
N GLN A 168 10.15 4.96 -15.35
CA GLN A 168 10.99 3.80 -15.65
C GLN A 168 10.95 2.72 -14.57
N LYS A 169 10.48 3.05 -13.36
CA LYS A 169 10.35 2.06 -12.29
C LYS A 169 9.33 0.99 -12.66
N PRO A 170 9.56 -0.27 -12.26
CA PRO A 170 8.53 -1.28 -12.34
C PRO A 170 7.34 -0.89 -11.46
N ILE A 171 6.15 -1.40 -11.81
CA ILE A 171 4.86 -0.99 -11.25
C ILE A 171 4.75 -1.20 -9.73
N ASP A 172 5.40 -2.24 -9.20
CA ASP A 172 5.52 -2.53 -7.78
C ASP A 172 6.35 -1.47 -7.06
N GLU A 173 7.50 -1.09 -7.62
CA GLU A 173 8.34 -0.03 -7.06
C GLU A 173 7.65 1.35 -7.15
N GLN A 174 6.84 1.58 -8.20
CA GLN A 174 6.00 2.77 -8.28
C GLN A 174 4.96 2.80 -7.15
N ALA A 175 4.23 1.70 -6.94
CA ALA A 175 3.23 1.59 -5.88
C ALA A 175 3.86 1.80 -4.49
N GLU A 176 5.01 1.18 -4.24
CA GLU A 176 5.78 1.37 -3.00
C GLU A 176 6.27 2.82 -2.85
N SER A 177 6.72 3.45 -3.94
CA SER A 177 7.16 4.84 -3.89
C SER A 177 6.00 5.82 -3.64
N LEU A 178 4.79 5.51 -4.12
CA LEU A 178 3.60 6.29 -3.84
C LEU A 178 3.20 6.12 -2.38
N SER A 179 3.16 4.88 -1.88
CA SER A 179 2.80 4.61 -0.48
C SER A 179 3.76 5.31 0.47
N ARG A 180 5.05 5.41 0.11
CA ARG A 180 6.03 6.14 0.91
C ARG A 180 5.68 7.61 1.15
N LYS A 181 5.09 8.26 0.14
CA LYS A 181 4.72 9.68 0.18
C LYS A 181 3.45 9.95 0.99
N CYS A 182 2.75 8.93 1.48
CA CYS A 182 1.64 9.09 2.41
C CYS A 182 2.09 9.46 3.83
N VAL A 183 3.29 9.02 4.21
CA VAL A 183 3.87 9.24 5.54
C VAL A 183 4.64 10.57 5.49
N ARG A 184 4.34 11.49 6.41
CA ARG A 184 5.06 12.76 6.58
C ARG A 184 5.72 12.83 7.93
#